data_AF-A0A3C0Q5P2-F1
#
_entry.id   AF-A0A3C0Q5P2-F1
#
_cell.length_a   1.000
_cell.length_b   1.000
_cell.length_c   1.000
_cell.angle_alpha   90.00
_cell.angle_beta   90.00
_cell.angle_gamma   90.00
#
_symmetry.space_group_name_H-M   'P 1'
#
loop_
_entity.id
_entity.type
_entity.pdbx_description
1 polymer ?
#
loop_
_entity_poly.entity_id
_entity_poly.type
_entity_poly.pdbx_seq_one_letter_code
_entity_poly.pdbx_strand_id
1 'polypeptide(L)'
;MEGTMSALGKALVTILFVIIIFWIAVFNRESVDFSAYPFIETAQVPLALIIMSAVFTGFIWGAVIMWLNGGTTRSEARRLRREVKSLEQENHKKDVVI
;
A
#
# COMPACT_ATOMS: atom_id res chain seq x y z
N MET A 1 19.69 13.14 -8.74
CA MET A 1 19.94 11.69 -8.95
C MET A 1 19.40 10.82 -7.81
N GLU A 2 18.86 11.37 -6.71
CA GLU A 2 18.32 10.57 -5.59
C GLU A 2 16.95 9.91 -5.89
N GLY A 3 16.13 10.52 -6.76
CA GLY A 3 14.78 10.02 -7.07
C GLY A 3 14.75 8.71 -7.87
N THR A 4 15.79 8.42 -8.68
CA THR A 4 15.84 7.20 -9.51
C THR A 4 16.17 5.96 -8.69
N MET A 5 17.01 6.08 -7.66
CA MET A 5 17.41 4.97 -6.80
C MET A 5 16.23 4.40 -6.00
N SER A 6 15.36 5.28 -5.47
CA SER A 6 14.13 4.89 -4.78
C SER A 6 13.10 4.27 -5.72
N ALA A 7 12.97 4.81 -6.94
CA ALA A 7 12.06 4.27 -7.95
C ALA A 7 12.49 2.87 -8.41
N LEU A 8 13.79 2.64 -8.61
CA LEU A 8 14.36 1.34 -8.96
C LEU A 8 14.12 0.30 -7.86
N GLY A 9 14.32 0.68 -6.59
CA GLY A 9 14.04 -0.22 -5.46
C GLY A 9 12.57 -0.64 -5.39
N LYS A 10 11.64 0.31 -5.53
CA LYS A 10 10.19 0.02 -5.57
C LYS A 10 9.82 -0.86 -6.75
N ALA A 11 10.39 -0.59 -7.94
CA ALA A 11 10.14 -1.40 -9.13
C ALA A 11 10.64 -2.83 -8.94
N LEU A 12 11.84 -3.03 -8.38
CA LEU A 12 12.41 -4.35 -8.12
C LEU A 12 11.56 -5.16 -7.14
N VAL A 13 11.12 -4.55 -6.03
CA VAL A 13 10.21 -5.20 -5.08
C VAL A 13 8.89 -5.57 -5.74
N THR A 14 8.32 -4.66 -6.54
CA THR A 14 7.05 -4.91 -7.25
C THR A 14 7.19 -6.05 -8.26
N ILE A 15 8.25 -6.07 -9.05
CA ILE A 15 8.52 -7.12 -10.03
C ILE A 15 8.69 -8.47 -9.34
N LEU A 16 9.48 -8.52 -8.25
CA LEU A 16 9.68 -9.75 -7.49
C LEU A 16 8.35 -10.30 -6.96
N PHE A 17 7.51 -9.43 -6.40
CA PHE A 17 6.19 -9.79 -5.90
C PHE A 17 5.29 -10.36 -7.02
N VAL A 18 5.27 -9.70 -8.19
CA VAL A 18 4.51 -10.17 -9.36
C VAL A 18 5.01 -11.53 -9.84
N ILE A 19 6.32 -11.75 -9.88
CA ILE A 19 6.91 -13.04 -10.29
C ILE A 19 6.45 -14.16 -9.36
N ILE A 20 6.42 -13.93 -8.04
CA ILE A 20 5.98 -14.93 -7.06
C ILE A 20 4.50 -15.30 -7.29
N ILE A 21 3.63 -14.29 -7.44
CA ILE A 21 2.21 -14.52 -7.69
C ILE A 21 2.01 -15.28 -9.01
N PHE A 22 2.72 -14.87 -10.06
CA PHE A 22 2.64 -15.52 -11.36
C PHE A 22 3.11 -16.97 -11.31
N TRP A 23 4.21 -17.24 -10.61
CA TRP A 23 4.71 -18.59 -10.40
C TRP A 23 3.66 -19.48 -9.74
N ILE A 24 3.06 -19.00 -8.63
CA ILE A 24 2.00 -19.74 -7.94
C ILE A 24 0.83 -19.99 -8.90
N ALA A 25 0.40 -18.98 -9.66
CA ALA A 25 -0.72 -19.10 -10.58
C ALA A 25 -0.48 -20.09 -11.73
N VAL A 26 0.74 -20.11 -12.27
CA VAL A 26 1.09 -20.99 -13.40
C VAL A 26 1.26 -22.43 -12.97
N PHE A 27 1.92 -22.67 -11.84
CA PHE A 27 2.24 -24.03 -11.38
C PHE A 27 1.12 -24.67 -10.56
N ASN A 28 0.21 -23.89 -9.98
CA ASN A 28 -0.91 -24.39 -9.16
C ASN A 28 -2.26 -24.22 -9.86
N ARG A 29 -2.42 -24.88 -11.02
CA ARG A 29 -3.67 -24.89 -11.79
C ARG A 29 -4.64 -26.00 -11.38
N GLU A 30 -4.21 -26.90 -10.51
CA GLU A 30 -5.06 -27.98 -10.00
C GLU A 30 -6.29 -27.40 -9.31
N SER A 31 -7.43 -28.02 -9.60
CA SER A 31 -8.70 -27.65 -8.98
C SER A 31 -8.77 -28.28 -7.60
N VAL A 32 -9.15 -27.47 -6.62
CA VAL A 32 -9.35 -27.88 -5.22
C VAL A 32 -10.81 -27.66 -4.85
N ASP A 33 -11.31 -28.51 -3.96
CA ASP A 33 -12.63 -28.31 -3.37
C ASP A 33 -12.57 -27.12 -2.41
N PHE A 34 -13.30 -26.06 -2.76
CA PHE A 34 -13.42 -24.86 -1.96
C PHE A 34 -14.84 -24.71 -1.44
N SER A 35 -14.97 -24.51 -0.13
CA SER A 35 -16.23 -24.23 0.55
C SER A 35 -16.12 -22.92 1.32
N ALA A 36 -17.17 -22.12 1.27
CA ALA A 36 -17.25 -20.84 1.97
C ALA A 36 -18.66 -20.70 2.58
N TYR A 37 -18.91 -21.48 3.62
CA TYR A 37 -20.19 -21.49 4.31
C TYR A 37 -20.52 -20.11 4.90
N PRO A 38 -21.77 -19.62 4.82
CA PRO A 38 -22.96 -20.23 4.20
C PRO A 38 -23.16 -19.90 2.71
N PHE A 39 -22.22 -19.21 2.07
CA PHE A 39 -22.38 -18.67 0.72
C PHE A 39 -22.11 -19.69 -0.39
N ILE A 40 -21.13 -20.56 -0.20
CA ILE A 40 -20.69 -21.58 -1.15
C ILE A 40 -20.61 -22.91 -0.42
N GLU A 41 -21.41 -23.89 -0.82
CA GLU A 41 -21.39 -25.23 -0.25
C GLU A 41 -20.09 -25.94 -0.61
N THR A 42 -19.87 -26.26 -1.88
CA THR A 42 -18.61 -26.79 -2.41
C THR A 42 -18.49 -26.42 -3.88
N ALA A 43 -17.34 -25.88 -4.30
CA ALA A 43 -17.03 -25.60 -5.69
C ALA A 43 -15.59 -26.04 -6.01
N GLN A 44 -15.39 -26.68 -7.16
CA GLN A 44 -14.06 -26.97 -7.67
C GLN A 44 -13.51 -25.74 -8.37
N VAL A 45 -12.48 -25.15 -7.77
CA VAL A 45 -11.81 -23.97 -8.32
C VAL A 45 -10.30 -24.15 -8.31
N PRO A 46 -9.57 -23.62 -9.31
CA PRO A 46 -8.12 -23.63 -9.27
C PRO A 46 -7.58 -22.94 -8.01
N LEU A 47 -6.61 -23.56 -7.33
CA LEU A 47 -5.98 -22.99 -6.13
C LEU A 47 -5.44 -21.57 -6.39
N ALA A 48 -4.90 -21.35 -7.58
CA ALA A 48 -4.46 -20.04 -8.05
C ALA A 48 -5.52 -18.93 -7.88
N LEU A 49 -6.80 -19.21 -8.16
CA LEU A 49 -7.87 -18.22 -8.06
C LEU A 49 -8.17 -17.85 -6.61
N ILE A 50 -8.13 -18.82 -5.69
CA ILE A 50 -8.33 -18.59 -4.25
C ILE A 50 -7.22 -17.69 -3.72
N ILE A 51 -5.96 -17.99 -4.06
CA ILE A 51 -4.82 -17.19 -3.61
C ILE A 51 -4.87 -15.78 -4.22
N MET A 52 -5.16 -15.65 -5.52
CA MET A 52 -5.31 -14.36 -6.17
C MET A 52 -6.41 -13.50 -5.54
N SER A 53 -7.57 -14.09 -5.24
CA SER A 53 -8.69 -13.34 -4.66
C SER A 53 -8.37 -12.87 -3.24
N ALA A 54 -7.67 -13.70 -2.44
CA ALA A 54 -7.20 -13.32 -1.11
C ALA A 54 -6.19 -12.17 -1.16
N VAL A 55 -5.18 -12.26 -2.03
CA VAL A 55 -4.19 -11.19 -2.22
C VAL A 55 -4.85 -9.91 -2.71
N PHE A 56 -5.75 -10.01 -3.69
CA PHE A 56 -6.49 -8.88 -4.24
C PHE A 56 -7.37 -8.19 -3.18
N THR A 57 -8.05 -8.98 -2.35
CA THR A 57 -8.86 -8.45 -1.24
C THR A 57 -7.97 -7.72 -0.22
N GLY A 58 -6.81 -8.29 0.13
CA GLY A 58 -5.83 -7.64 0.99
C GLY A 58 -5.29 -6.34 0.39
N PHE A 59 -5.05 -6.30 -0.92
CA PHE A 59 -4.64 -5.09 -1.63
C PHE A 59 -5.72 -4.00 -1.57
N ILE A 60 -6.98 -4.33 -1.88
CA ILE A 60 -8.10 -3.39 -1.76
C ILE A 60 -8.18 -2.86 -0.33
N TRP A 61 -8.10 -3.75 0.66
CA TRP A 61 -8.17 -3.37 2.07
C TRP A 61 -7.03 -2.42 2.47
N GLY A 62 -5.81 -2.71 2.05
CA GLY A 62 -4.65 -1.83 2.24
C GLY A 62 -4.84 -0.46 1.57
N ALA A 63 -5.37 -0.43 0.35
CA ALA A 63 -5.68 0.81 -0.36
C ALA A 63 -6.76 1.64 0.35
N VAL A 64 -7.82 0.99 0.87
CA VAL A 64 -8.87 1.64 1.66
C VAL A 64 -8.28 2.25 2.94
N ILE A 65 -7.48 1.50 3.69
CA ILE A 65 -6.79 2.01 4.90
C ILE A 65 -5.90 3.19 4.55
N MET A 66 -5.12 3.09 3.48
CA MET A 66 -4.25 4.19 3.02
C MET A 66 -5.08 5.43 2.67
N TRP A 67 -6.24 5.26 2.04
CA TRP A 67 -7.12 6.38 1.70
C TRP A 67 -7.68 7.07 2.95
N LEU A 68 -8.13 6.28 3.94
CA LEU A 68 -8.60 6.80 5.23
C LEU A 68 -7.50 7.57 5.97
N ASN A 69 -6.27 7.04 5.99
CA ASN A 69 -5.12 7.70 6.63
C ASN A 69 -4.60 8.91 5.82
N GLY A 70 -4.75 8.91 4.50
CA GLY A 70 -4.32 10.03 3.67
C GLY A 70 -5.05 11.35 4.00
N GLY A 71 -6.27 11.27 4.55
CA GLY A 71 -7.03 12.43 5.04
C GLY A 71 -6.37 13.10 6.25
N THR A 72 -5.94 12.32 7.24
CA THR A 72 -5.26 12.81 8.44
C THR A 72 -3.86 13.30 8.12
N THR A 73 -3.08 12.57 7.31
CA THR A 73 -1.75 13.00 6.86
C THR A 73 -1.77 14.35 6.13
N ARG A 74 -2.82 14.63 5.33
CA ARG A 74 -2.98 15.94 4.67
C ARG A 74 -3.29 17.06 5.65
N SER A 75 -4.02 16.79 6.73
CA SER A 75 -4.32 17.80 7.76
C SER A 75 -3.07 18.10 8.60
N GLU A 76 -2.33 17.05 8.94
CA GLU A 76 -1.11 17.12 9.75
C GLU A 76 0.03 17.79 8.98
N ALA A 77 0.19 17.47 7.69
CA ALA A 77 1.14 18.17 6.81
C ALA A 77 0.84 19.67 6.69
N ARG A 78 -0.44 20.09 6.72
CA ARG A 78 -0.81 21.51 6.76
C ARG A 78 -0.51 22.13 8.12
N ARG A 79 -0.72 21.41 9.23
CA ARG A 79 -0.41 21.88 10.59
C ARG A 79 1.09 22.10 10.76
N LEU A 80 1.90 21.09 10.43
CA LEU A 80 3.37 21.17 10.48
C LEU A 80 3.91 22.34 9.64
N ARG A 81 3.38 22.53 8.42
CA ARG A 81 3.79 23.68 7.58
C ARG A 81 3.50 25.03 8.22
N ARG A 82 2.40 25.16 8.98
CA ARG A 82 2.06 26.39 9.70
C ARG A 82 2.98 26.61 10.90
N GLU A 83 3.26 25.56 11.66
CA GLU A 83 4.18 25.61 12.82
C GLU A 83 5.61 25.97 12.39
N VAL A 84 6.11 25.37 11.31
CA VAL A 84 7.44 25.73 10.77
C VAL A 84 7.47 27.21 10.38
N LYS A 85 6.43 27.70 9.68
CA LYS A 85 6.37 29.12 9.27
C LYS A 85 6.30 30.07 10.47
N SER A 86 5.59 29.72 11.54
CA SER A 86 5.55 30.56 12.74
C SER A 86 6.89 30.59 13.47
N LEU A 87 7.57 29.44 13.56
CA LEU A 87 8.89 29.34 14.19
C LEU A 87 9.98 30.07 13.40
N GLU A 88 9.91 30.08 12.07
CA GLU A 88 10.79 30.89 11.22
C GLU A 88 10.56 32.39 11.44
N GLN A 89 9.30 32.83 11.58
CA GLN A 89 8.96 34.23 11.87
C GLN A 89 9.44 34.68 13.25
N GLU A 90 9.33 33.82 14.26
CA GLU A 90 9.85 34.11 15.61
C GLU A 90 11.38 34.20 15.63
N ASN A 91 12.09 33.27 14.97
CA ASN A 91 13.55 33.36 14.86
C ASN A 91 13.98 34.63 14.13
N HIS A 92 13.37 34.92 12.98
CA HIS A 92 13.71 36.12 12.21
C HIS A 92 13.45 37.41 13.01
N LYS A 93 12.39 37.45 13.81
CA LYS A 93 12.10 38.60 14.67
C LYS A 93 13.08 38.72 15.84
N LYS A 94 13.60 37.61 16.36
CA LYS A 94 14.65 37.61 17.39
C LYS A 94 15.98 38.15 16.85
N ASP A 95 16.35 37.78 15.63
CA ASP A 95 17.60 38.23 15.00
C ASP A 95 17.60 39.73 14.66
N VAL A 96 16.43 40.33 14.45
CA VAL A 96 16.28 41.77 14.13
C VAL A 96 16.26 42.66 15.39
N VAL A 97 16.02 42.10 16.57
CA VAL A 97 15.87 42.84 17.83
C VAL A 97 17.16 42.83 18.68
N ILE A 98 18.15 42.02 18.31
CA ILE A 98 19.47 41.90 18.99
C ILE A 98 20.51 42.77 18.28
#